data_AF-A0A4S4BE20-F1
#
_entry.id   AF-A0A4S4BE20-F1
#
_cell.length_a   1.000
_cell.length_b   1.000
_cell.length_c   1.000
_cell.angle_alpha   90.00
_cell.angle_beta   90.00
_cell.angle_gamma   90.00
#
_symmetry.space_group_name_H-M   'P 1'
#
loop_
_entity.id
_entity.type
_entity.pdbx_description
1 polymer ?
#
loop_
_entity_poly.entity_id
_entity_poly.type
_entity_poly.pdbx_seq_one_letter_code
_entity_poly.pdbx_strand_id
1 'polypeptide(L)'
;MSDFDALQAAIRRHAEARQAEQRACEAFINALYHALRTASGPGLPLNNVTLDFTPDPANRLRPAPPGGWVAAWLRLGLCEVLVRVRRVEGLFQGEYGAGGSFRLERISEDDLIALARQLLRDVAATYASEPSGTASQLN
;
A
#
# COMPACT_ATOMS: atom_id res chain seq x y z
N MET A 1 23.47 -32.35 8.53
CA MET A 1 23.12 -30.90 8.55
C MET A 1 21.71 -30.81 9.10
N SER A 2 21.45 -29.97 10.11
CA SER A 2 20.12 -29.92 10.74
C SER A 2 19.13 -29.14 9.87
N ASP A 3 17.84 -29.40 10.04
CA ASP A 3 16.77 -28.62 9.38
C ASP A 3 16.84 -27.13 9.77
N PHE A 4 17.32 -26.84 10.97
CA PHE A 4 17.56 -25.48 11.44
C PHE A 4 18.66 -24.77 10.63
N ASP A 5 19.78 -25.46 10.37
CA ASP A 5 20.87 -24.90 9.54
C ASP A 5 20.41 -24.66 8.10
N ALA A 6 19.61 -25.56 7.56
CA ALA A 6 19.02 -25.43 6.23
C ALA A 6 18.09 -24.19 6.15
N LEU A 7 17.26 -23.97 7.18
CA LEU A 7 16.43 -22.77 7.29
C LEU A 7 17.27 -21.49 7.36
N GLN A 8 18.29 -21.45 8.21
CA GLN A 8 19.17 -20.28 8.34
C GLN A 8 19.89 -19.97 7.03
N ALA A 9 20.39 -21.00 6.33
CA ALA A 9 21.03 -20.84 5.04
C ALA A 9 20.06 -20.31 3.96
N ALA A 10 18.82 -20.80 3.94
CA ALA A 10 17.79 -20.31 3.03
C ALA A 10 17.45 -18.83 3.29
N ILE A 11 17.24 -18.44 4.55
CA ILE A 11 16.92 -17.05 4.93
C ILE A 11 18.04 -16.08 4.49
N ARG A 12 19.30 -16.50 4.65
CA ARG A 12 20.48 -15.71 4.27
C ARG A 12 20.62 -15.59 2.75
N ARG A 13 20.41 -16.68 2.01
CA ARG A 13 20.49 -16.71 0.53
C ARG A 13 19.56 -15.68 -0.12
N HIS A 14 18.41 -15.43 0.49
CA HIS A 14 17.43 -14.48 -0.02
C HIS A 14 17.53 -13.07 0.58
N ALA A 15 18.53 -12.79 1.45
CA ALA A 15 18.60 -11.51 2.15
C ALA A 15 18.69 -10.31 1.21
N GLU A 16 19.55 -10.37 0.20
CA GLU A 16 19.74 -9.28 -0.76
C GLU A 16 18.49 -9.04 -1.62
N ALA A 17 17.88 -10.11 -2.13
CA ALA A 17 16.65 -10.03 -2.92
C ALA A 17 15.52 -9.37 -2.12
N ARG A 18 15.33 -9.80 -0.86
CA ARG A 18 14.34 -9.19 0.05
C ARG A 18 14.62 -7.70 0.27
N GLN A 19 15.87 -7.31 0.49
CA GLN A 19 16.22 -5.92 0.72
C GLN A 19 16.04 -5.06 -0.55
N ALA A 20 16.28 -5.62 -1.73
CA ALA A 20 16.04 -4.93 -3.00
C ALA A 20 14.53 -4.74 -3.26
N GLU A 21 13.73 -5.77 -3.04
CA GLU A 21 12.26 -5.72 -3.16
C GLU A 21 11.66 -4.73 -2.16
N GLN A 22 12.10 -4.77 -0.90
CA GLN A 22 11.65 -3.85 0.13
C GLN A 22 11.94 -2.40 -0.27
N ARG A 23 13.17 -2.09 -0.69
CA ARG A 23 13.54 -0.73 -1.14
C ARG A 23 12.72 -0.27 -2.33
N ALA A 24 12.44 -1.15 -3.30
CA ALA A 24 11.59 -0.81 -4.45
C ALA A 24 10.15 -0.50 -4.04
N CYS A 25 9.59 -1.29 -3.11
CA CYS A 25 8.25 -1.09 -2.59
C CYS A 25 8.14 0.17 -1.72
N GLU A 26 9.14 0.45 -0.88
CA GLU A 26 9.23 1.69 -0.10
C GLU A 26 9.34 2.92 -1.03
N ALA A 27 10.15 2.83 -2.09
CA ALA A 27 10.25 3.89 -3.09
C ALA A 27 8.91 4.14 -3.80
N PHE A 28 8.17 3.08 -4.14
CA PHE A 28 6.83 3.20 -4.70
C PHE A 28 5.88 3.93 -3.75
N ILE A 29 5.83 3.53 -2.47
CA ILE A 29 4.96 4.15 -1.47
C ILE A 29 5.32 5.63 -1.28
N ASN A 30 6.61 5.97 -1.24
CA ASN A 30 7.05 7.37 -1.19
C ASN A 30 6.59 8.16 -2.43
N ALA A 31 6.68 7.58 -3.62
CA ALA A 31 6.24 8.23 -4.84
C ALA A 31 4.71 8.45 -4.85
N LEU A 32 3.94 7.47 -4.37
CA LEU A 32 2.49 7.61 -4.18
C LEU A 32 2.15 8.70 -3.16
N TYR A 33 2.89 8.78 -2.04
CA TYR A 33 2.75 9.86 -1.06
C TYR A 33 2.94 11.25 -1.70
N HIS A 34 3.97 11.42 -2.54
CA HIS A 34 4.18 12.67 -3.24
C HIS A 34 3.08 12.98 -4.26
N ALA A 35 2.58 11.98 -4.98
CA ALA A 35 1.45 12.15 -5.90
C ALA A 35 0.15 12.53 -5.17
N LEU A 36 -0.11 11.97 -3.98
CA LEU A 36 -1.25 12.34 -3.14
C LEU A 36 -1.16 13.80 -2.70
N ARG A 37 0.03 14.28 -2.34
CA ARG A 37 0.23 15.68 -1.97
C ARG A 37 -0.12 16.65 -3.11
N THR A 38 -0.03 16.24 -4.37
CA THR A 38 -0.29 17.09 -5.54
C THR A 38 -1.61 16.75 -6.26
N ALA A 39 -2.37 15.77 -5.76
CA ALA A 39 -3.54 15.21 -6.45
C ALA A 39 -4.67 16.23 -6.72
N SER A 40 -4.80 17.27 -5.88
CA SER A 40 -5.79 18.36 -6.04
C SER A 40 -5.47 19.36 -7.16
N GLY A 41 -4.34 19.19 -7.86
CA GLY A 41 -3.92 20.02 -8.99
C GLY A 41 -2.73 20.95 -8.68
N PRO A 42 -2.14 21.57 -9.71
CA PRO A 42 -0.99 22.46 -9.56
C PRO A 42 -1.28 23.61 -8.57
N GLY A 43 -0.44 23.78 -7.56
CA GLY A 43 -0.56 24.87 -6.58
C GLY A 43 -1.53 24.64 -5.43
N LEU A 44 -2.19 23.47 -5.33
CA LEU A 44 -3.10 23.12 -4.23
C LEU A 44 -2.61 21.89 -3.44
N PRO A 45 -1.44 21.95 -2.78
CA PRO A 45 -0.93 20.78 -2.09
C PRO A 45 -1.82 20.39 -0.90
N LEU A 46 -2.09 19.09 -0.75
CA LEU A 46 -2.66 18.56 0.48
C LEU A 46 -1.59 18.62 1.57
N ASN A 47 -1.59 19.69 2.37
CA ASN A 47 -0.59 19.92 3.40
C ASN A 47 -0.66 18.91 4.56
N ASN A 48 -1.78 18.21 4.71
CA ASN A 48 -2.06 17.29 5.82
C ASN A 48 -1.86 15.81 5.45
N VAL A 49 -1.06 15.53 4.41
CA VAL A 49 -0.67 14.16 4.09
C VAL A 49 0.58 13.78 4.85
N THR A 50 0.55 12.67 5.58
CA THR A 50 1.73 12.06 6.22
C THR A 50 1.89 10.60 5.82
N LEU A 51 3.12 10.10 5.87
CA LEU A 51 3.48 8.72 5.56
C LEU A 51 4.21 8.11 6.76
N ASP A 52 3.76 6.93 7.20
CA ASP A 52 4.41 6.15 8.26
C ASP A 52 4.54 4.68 7.82
N PHE A 53 5.77 4.18 7.71
CA PHE A 53 6.01 2.77 7.35
C PHE A 53 5.73 1.86 8.54
N THR A 54 5.01 0.77 8.30
CA THR A 54 4.60 -0.15 9.35
C THR A 54 4.81 -1.61 8.91
N PRO A 55 5.07 -2.55 9.83
CA PRO A 55 5.04 -3.96 9.48
C PRO A 55 3.67 -4.34 8.94
N ASP A 56 3.64 -5.14 7.87
CA ASP A 56 2.38 -5.67 7.34
C ASP A 56 1.61 -6.46 8.42
N PRO A 57 0.39 -6.04 8.80
CA PRO A 57 -0.39 -6.71 9.84
C PRO A 57 -0.80 -8.15 9.47
N ALA A 58 -0.86 -8.48 8.18
CA ALA A 58 -1.18 -9.83 7.72
C ALA A 58 0.03 -10.75 7.70
N ASN A 59 1.26 -10.22 7.74
CA ASN A 59 2.46 -11.03 7.65
C ASN A 59 2.82 -11.65 9.01
N ARG A 60 2.98 -12.97 9.03
CA ARG A 60 3.24 -13.76 10.25
C ARG A 60 4.68 -14.24 10.37
N LEU A 61 5.51 -14.03 9.34
CA LEU A 61 6.91 -14.46 9.33
C LEU A 61 7.86 -13.25 9.37
N ARG A 62 8.89 -13.36 10.21
CA ARG A 62 9.98 -12.37 10.31
C ARG A 62 11.33 -13.08 10.24
N PRO A 63 12.21 -12.73 9.27
CA PRO A 63 11.99 -11.76 8.20
C PRO A 63 10.90 -12.21 7.22
N ALA A 64 10.28 -11.25 6.51
CA ALA A 64 9.31 -11.56 5.47
C ALA A 64 9.95 -12.43 4.37
N PRO A 65 9.26 -13.41 3.80
CA PRO A 65 9.75 -14.13 2.63
C PRO A 65 9.86 -13.20 1.41
N PRO A 66 10.63 -13.57 0.36
CA PRO A 66 10.60 -12.88 -0.93
C PRO A 66 9.19 -12.73 -1.48
N GLY A 67 8.90 -11.61 -2.14
CA GLY A 67 7.56 -11.26 -2.60
C GLY A 67 6.60 -10.83 -1.48
N GLY A 68 7.12 -10.63 -0.27
CA GLY A 68 6.36 -10.13 0.87
C GLY A 68 5.81 -8.71 0.65
N TRP A 69 4.79 -8.37 1.43
CA TRP A 69 4.17 -7.06 1.40
C TRP A 69 4.96 -6.04 2.23
N VAL A 70 5.08 -4.83 1.69
CA VAL A 70 5.51 -3.63 2.42
C VAL A 70 4.29 -2.78 2.66
N ALA A 71 4.12 -2.31 3.90
CA ALA A 71 2.93 -1.58 4.33
C ALA A 71 3.29 -0.20 4.88
N ALA A 72 2.37 0.74 4.71
CA ALA A 72 2.47 2.06 5.33
C ALA A 72 1.08 2.66 5.55
N TRP A 73 0.96 3.47 6.60
CA TRP A 73 -0.18 4.33 6.81
C TRP A 73 0.01 5.65 6.06
N LEU A 74 -0.96 5.99 5.23
CA LEU A 74 -1.10 7.31 4.63
C LEU A 74 -2.21 8.06 5.35
N ARG A 75 -1.86 9.13 6.06
CA ARG A 75 -2.84 10.02 6.67
C ARG A 75 -3.29 11.03 5.64
N LEU A 76 -4.60 11.19 5.47
CA LEU A 76 -5.25 12.06 4.50
C LEU A 76 -6.16 13.04 5.25
N GLY A 77 -5.57 13.93 6.04
CA GLY A 77 -6.32 14.81 6.95
C GLY A 77 -6.84 14.05 8.18
N LEU A 78 -8.15 13.75 8.20
CA LEU A 78 -8.83 13.07 9.32
C LEU A 78 -8.95 11.54 9.14
N CYS A 79 -8.58 11.02 7.97
CA CYS A 79 -8.61 9.60 7.65
C CYS A 79 -7.19 9.05 7.57
N GLU A 80 -6.99 7.81 8.00
CA GLU A 80 -5.75 7.06 7.77
C GLU A 80 -6.08 5.84 6.91
N VAL A 81 -5.28 5.63 5.86
CA VAL A 81 -5.46 4.56 4.90
C VAL A 81 -4.21 3.71 4.91
N LEU A 82 -4.37 2.43 5.28
CA LEU A 82 -3.30 1.45 5.14
C LEU A 82 -3.13 1.15 3.66
N VAL A 83 -1.91 1.31 3.17
CA VAL A 83 -1.50 0.88 1.83
C VAL A 83 -0.49 -0.23 1.97
N ARG A 84 -0.67 -1.28 1.17
CA ARG A 84 0.25 -2.41 1.09
C ARG A 84 0.66 -2.59 -0.36
N VAL A 85 1.94 -2.80 -0.62
CA VAL A 85 2.47 -3.06 -1.96
C VAL A 85 3.44 -4.23 -1.93
N ARG A 86 3.49 -4.99 -3.00
CA ARG A 86 4.49 -6.01 -3.27
C ARG A 86 4.90 -5.97 -4.73
N ARG A 87 6.01 -6.65 -5.04
CA ARG A 87 6.44 -6.86 -6.42
C ARG A 87 6.14 -8.28 -6.86
N VAL A 88 5.43 -8.43 -7.97
CA VAL A 88 5.08 -9.73 -8.57
C VAL A 88 5.40 -9.66 -10.06
N GLU A 89 6.27 -10.56 -10.54
CA GLU A 89 6.67 -10.63 -11.96
C GLU A 89 7.17 -9.28 -12.53
N GLY A 90 7.88 -8.51 -11.70
CA GLY A 90 8.40 -7.20 -12.08
C GLY A 90 7.42 -6.03 -11.94
N LEU A 91 6.13 -6.32 -11.70
CA LEU A 91 5.04 -5.36 -11.58
C LEU A 91 4.77 -5.00 -10.12
N PHE A 92 4.24 -3.80 -9.88
CA PHE A 92 3.75 -3.40 -8.57
C PHE A 92 2.28 -3.79 -8.43
N GLN A 93 1.97 -4.56 -7.40
CA GLN A 93 0.61 -4.90 -7.01
C GLN A 93 0.38 -4.38 -5.60
N GLY A 94 -0.77 -3.75 -5.37
CA GLY A 94 -1.08 -3.23 -4.07
C GLY A 94 -2.55 -3.20 -3.69
N GLU A 95 -2.77 -2.93 -2.42
CA GLU A 95 -4.08 -2.80 -1.78
C GLU A 95 -4.08 -1.52 -0.94
N TYR A 96 -5.26 -0.91 -0.81
CA TYR A 96 -5.47 0.23 0.09
C TYR A 96 -6.89 0.24 0.68
N GLY A 97 -6.99 0.67 1.93
CA GLY A 97 -8.28 0.76 2.62
C GLY A 97 -8.99 -0.59 2.74
N ALA A 98 -10.33 -0.58 2.63
CA ALA A 98 -11.17 -1.75 2.86
C ALA A 98 -11.35 -2.69 1.65
N GLY A 99 -10.85 -2.31 0.46
CA GLY A 99 -11.05 -3.10 -0.76
C GLY A 99 -10.46 -2.50 -2.03
N GLY A 100 -9.77 -1.36 -1.93
CA GLY A 100 -9.06 -0.77 -3.05
C GLY A 100 -7.88 -1.66 -3.42
N SER A 101 -7.67 -1.87 -4.72
CA SER A 101 -6.52 -2.60 -5.23
C SER A 101 -5.98 -1.94 -6.49
N PHE A 102 -4.70 -2.19 -6.78
CA PHE A 102 -4.06 -1.68 -7.99
C PHE A 102 -3.00 -2.64 -8.51
N ARG A 103 -2.72 -2.52 -9.81
CA ARG A 103 -1.61 -3.15 -10.48
C ARG A 103 -1.01 -2.16 -11.46
N LEU A 104 0.29 -1.91 -11.34
CA LEU A 104 1.03 -0.98 -12.19
C LEU A 104 2.27 -1.67 -12.77
N GLU A 105 2.39 -1.62 -14.09
CA GLU A 105 3.56 -2.17 -14.78
C GLU A 105 4.75 -1.20 -14.78
N ARG A 106 4.46 0.10 -14.75
CA ARG A 106 5.44 1.19 -14.74
C ARG A 106 5.04 2.21 -13.69
N ILE A 107 6.05 2.92 -13.18
CA ILE A 107 5.88 4.03 -12.24
C ILE A 107 6.18 5.31 -13.01
N SER A 108 5.19 5.79 -13.77
CA SER A 108 5.24 7.16 -14.29
C SER A 108 4.55 8.13 -13.32
N GLU A 109 4.85 9.42 -13.44
CA GLU A 109 4.17 10.44 -12.65
C GLU A 109 2.66 10.44 -12.90
N ASP A 110 2.24 10.30 -14.16
CA ASP A 110 0.83 10.26 -14.54
C ASP A 110 0.10 9.04 -13.95
N ASP A 111 0.74 7.86 -13.97
CA ASP A 111 0.17 6.64 -13.38
C ASP A 111 -0.03 6.79 -11.86
N LEU A 112 0.95 7.41 -11.17
CA LEU A 112 0.88 7.66 -9.74
C LEU A 112 -0.18 8.72 -9.40
N ILE A 113 -0.30 9.79 -10.18
CA ILE A 113 -1.34 10.81 -10.01
C ILE A 113 -2.72 10.20 -10.24
N ALA A 114 -2.88 9.37 -11.26
CA ALA A 114 -4.12 8.66 -11.55
C ALA A 114 -4.51 7.74 -10.37
N LEU A 115 -3.55 6.95 -9.86
CA LEU A 115 -3.74 6.10 -8.69
C LEU A 115 -4.09 6.92 -7.43
N ALA A 116 -3.38 8.01 -7.16
CA ALA A 116 -3.64 8.88 -6.03
C ALA A 116 -5.06 9.46 -6.05
N ARG A 117 -5.51 9.93 -7.23
CA ARG A 117 -6.88 10.42 -7.42
C ARG A 117 -7.92 9.33 -7.25
N GLN A 118 -7.65 8.12 -7.76
CA GLN A 118 -8.54 6.97 -7.58
C GLN A 118 -8.66 6.60 -6.09
N LEU A 119 -7.55 6.50 -5.38
CA LEU A 119 -7.52 6.24 -3.95
C LEU A 119 -8.35 7.28 -3.17
N LEU A 120 -8.17 8.57 -3.45
CA LEU A 120 -8.95 9.62 -2.80
C LEU A 120 -10.46 9.50 -3.08
N ARG A 121 -10.84 9.17 -4.31
CA ARG A 121 -12.26 8.93 -4.67
C ARG A 121 -12.85 7.74 -3.92
N ASP A 122 -12.13 6.62 -3.85
CA ASP A 122 -12.62 5.40 -3.21
C ASP A 122 -12.75 5.57 -1.69
N VAL A 123 -11.79 6.26 -1.08
CA VAL A 123 -11.85 6.62 0.35
C VAL A 123 -13.03 7.55 0.60
N ALA A 124 -13.23 8.59 -0.22
CA ALA A 124 -14.37 9.48 -0.09
C ALA A 124 -15.71 8.75 -0.25
N ALA A 125 -15.81 7.83 -1.22
CA ALA A 125 -17.00 7.03 -1.46
C ALA A 125 -17.37 6.13 -0.27
N THR A 126 -16.37 5.64 0.47
CA THR A 126 -16.59 4.83 1.68
C THR A 126 -17.34 5.62 2.77
N TYR A 127 -17.07 6.93 2.90
CA TYR A 127 -17.74 7.80 3.87
C TYR A 127 -19.04 8.43 3.34
N ALA A 128 -19.14 8.63 2.03
CA ALA A 128 -20.33 9.20 1.39
C ALA A 128 -21.45 8.17 1.21
N SER A 129 -21.15 6.88 1.31
CA SER A 129 -22.15 5.82 1.31
C SER A 129 -22.95 5.91 2.60
N GLU A 130 -24.16 6.47 2.54
CA GLU A 130 -25.10 6.37 3.65
C GLU A 130 -25.31 4.87 3.97
N PRO A 131 -25.30 4.46 5.25
CA PRO A 131 -25.82 3.17 5.61
C PRO A 131 -27.29 3.19 5.21
N SER A 132 -27.60 2.58 4.08
CA SER A 132 -28.98 2.35 3.66
C SER A 132 -29.60 1.47 4.73
N GLY A 133 -30.30 2.11 5.66
CA GLY A 133 -31.03 1.50 6.73
C GLY A 133 -32.01 0.51 6.12
N THR A 134 -31.63 -0.75 6.08
CA THR A 134 -32.52 -1.88 5.91
C THR A 134 -33.29 -2.02 7.22
N ALA A 135 -34.23 -1.11 7.45
CA ALA A 135 -35.34 -1.28 8.37
C ALA A 135 -36.59 -1.60 7.53
N SER A 136 -36.55 -2.78 6.89
CA SER A 136 -37.69 -3.52 6.37
C SER A 136 -37.58 -4.87 7.10
N GLN A 137 -38.49 -5.35 7.94
CA GLN A 137 -39.91 -5.11 8.11
C GLN A 137 -40.29 -5.35 9.57
N LEU A 138 -41.07 -4.45 10.16
CA LEU A 138 -42.02 -4.76 11.22
C LEU A 138 -43.38 -4.33 10.66
N ASN A 139 -44.13 -5.31 10.16
CA ASN A 139 -45.59 -5.43 10.19
C ASN A 139 -45.99 -6.74 9.50
#